data_AF-B0WHG7-F1
#
_entry.id   AF-B0WHG7-F1
#
_cell.length_a   1.000
_cell.length_b   1.000
_cell.length_c   1.000
_cell.angle_alpha   90.00
_cell.angle_beta   90.00
_cell.angle_gamma   90.00
#
_symmetry.space_group_name_H-M   'P 1'
#
loop_
_entity.id
_entity.type
_entity.pdbx_description
1 polymer ?
#
loop_
_entity_poly.entity_id
_entity_poly.type
_entity_poly.pdbx_seq_one_letter_code
_entity_poly.pdbx_strand_id
1 'polypeptide(L)'
;MDNSALNCMFKLIVFLWIVLHCDGAILADSQQQQTFRISPNDIEARLGEEVVLRCEVDHLAGEVQWTKDGFALGFTNDIVGFPRFSLNQNHSQGVYNLRITNTSYDDAASYQCQVGPAKHNRPIRAGAKLTILGEFHEVSA
;
A
#
# COMPACT_ATOMS: atom_id res chain seq x y z
N MET A 1 -30.98 34.62 54.79
CA MET A 1 -29.63 35.01 55.26
C MET A 1 -29.32 34.03 56.38
N ASP A 2 -28.59 32.94 56.15
CA ASP A 2 -27.13 32.94 55.94
C ASP A 2 -26.70 31.87 54.90
N ASN A 3 -25.91 32.30 53.91
CA ASN A 3 -25.49 31.57 52.71
C ASN A 3 -24.07 30.99 52.88
N SER A 4 -23.82 30.24 53.95
CA SER A 4 -22.45 29.82 54.30
C SER A 4 -22.28 28.32 54.59
N ALA A 5 -23.36 27.53 54.59
CA ALA A 5 -23.32 26.08 54.87
C ALA A 5 -23.61 25.16 53.67
N LEU A 6 -23.92 25.72 52.49
CA LEU A 6 -24.33 24.96 51.30
C LEU A 6 -23.17 24.64 50.32
N ASN A 7 -21.92 24.88 50.70
CA ASN A 7 -20.74 24.67 49.85
C ASN A 7 -19.74 23.60 50.34
N CYS A 8 -20.03 22.87 51.44
CA CYS A 8 -19.15 21.79 51.91
C CYS A 8 -19.77 20.38 51.89
N MET A 9 -21.10 20.25 51.88
CA MET A 9 -21.75 18.92 51.83
C MET A 9 -21.96 18.39 50.40
N PHE A 10 -21.68 19.19 49.37
CA PHE A 10 -21.80 18.81 47.96
C PHE A 10 -20.50 18.24 47.34
N LYS A 11 -19.51 17.83 48.16
CA LYS A 11 -18.25 17.25 47.64
C LYS A 11 -18.24 15.72 47.51
N LEU A 12 -19.26 15.01 47.95
CA LEU A 12 -19.37 13.55 47.74
C LEU A 12 -20.32 13.15 46.60
N ILE A 13 -21.34 13.97 46.30
CA ILE A 13 -22.34 13.65 45.26
C ILE A 13 -21.81 13.97 43.85
N VAL A 14 -20.96 14.99 43.70
CA VAL A 14 -20.35 15.34 42.39
C VAL A 14 -19.30 14.31 41.95
N PHE A 15 -18.57 13.69 42.89
CA PHE A 15 -17.62 12.61 42.56
C PHE A 15 -18.34 11.35 42.07
N LEU A 16 -19.52 11.03 42.62
CA LEU A 16 -20.33 9.91 42.15
C LEU A 16 -20.94 10.17 40.76
N TRP A 17 -21.28 11.41 40.40
CA TRP A 17 -21.78 11.73 39.06
C TRP A 17 -20.71 11.77 37.97
N ILE A 18 -19.47 12.16 38.29
CA ILE A 18 -18.34 12.12 37.35
C ILE A 18 -17.93 10.66 37.05
N VAL A 19 -17.95 9.77 38.06
CA VAL A 19 -17.62 8.36 37.87
C VAL A 19 -18.75 7.60 37.16
N LEU A 20 -20.01 8.03 37.29
CA LEU A 20 -21.17 7.44 36.59
C LEU A 20 -21.48 8.03 35.19
N HIS A 21 -20.79 9.09 34.75
CA HIS A 21 -20.94 9.65 33.39
C HIS A 21 -19.64 9.63 32.57
N CYS A 22 -18.59 9.00 33.08
CA CYS A 22 -17.35 8.75 32.34
C CYS A 22 -17.24 7.31 31.82
N ASP A 23 -18.35 6.69 31.41
CA ASP A 23 -18.30 5.51 30.54
C ASP A 23 -18.28 5.95 29.07
N GLY A 24 -17.34 6.82 28.75
CA GLY A 24 -16.90 7.00 27.37
C GLY A 24 -16.11 5.75 27.00
N ALA A 25 -16.81 4.68 26.59
CA ALA A 25 -16.16 3.54 25.97
C ALA A 25 -15.36 4.07 24.77
N ILE A 26 -14.03 4.15 24.92
CA ILE A 26 -13.14 4.32 23.78
C ILE A 26 -13.30 3.01 22.98
N LEU A 27 -14.19 3.03 21.99
CA LEU A 27 -14.19 2.01 20.95
C LEU A 27 -12.87 2.19 20.21
N ALA A 28 -11.84 1.49 20.66
CA ALA A 28 -10.62 1.30 19.90
C ALA A 28 -11.01 0.51 18.67
N ASP A 29 -11.34 1.24 17.61
CA ASP A 29 -11.60 0.68 16.30
C ASP A 29 -10.30 -0.01 15.85
N SER A 30 -10.26 -1.34 16.00
CA SER A 30 -9.12 -2.18 15.58
C SER A 30 -9.11 -2.26 14.06
N GLN A 31 -8.91 -1.11 13.40
CA GLN A 31 -8.76 -1.01 11.96
C GLN A 31 -7.49 -1.74 11.56
N GLN A 32 -7.67 -2.82 10.80
CA GLN A 32 -6.57 -3.60 10.26
C GLN A 32 -5.76 -2.70 9.31
N GLN A 33 -4.42 -2.73 9.46
CA GLN A 33 -3.55 -2.00 8.54
C GLN A 33 -3.49 -2.70 7.19
N GLN A 34 -3.41 -1.91 6.13
CA GLN A 34 -3.01 -2.41 4.82
C GLN A 34 -1.64 -3.10 4.89
N THR A 35 -1.54 -4.29 4.30
CA THR A 35 -0.33 -5.12 4.32
C THR A 35 -0.15 -5.85 2.99
N PHE A 36 1.10 -6.14 2.60
CA PHE A 36 1.33 -6.97 1.42
C PHE A 36 1.01 -8.43 1.73
N ARG A 37 0.01 -8.98 1.05
CA ARG A 37 -0.21 -10.43 0.97
C ARG A 37 0.85 -11.08 0.10
N ILE A 38 1.15 -10.43 -1.03
CA ILE A 38 2.25 -10.81 -1.92
C ILE A 38 3.07 -9.55 -2.22
N SER A 39 4.29 -9.54 -1.69
CA SER A 39 5.28 -8.53 -2.04
C SER A 39 5.92 -8.88 -3.39
N PRO A 40 6.26 -7.87 -4.20
CA PRO A 40 7.06 -8.08 -5.39
C PRO A 40 8.43 -8.65 -5.03
N ASN A 41 8.96 -9.50 -5.91
CA ASN A 41 10.27 -10.12 -5.78
C ASN A 41 11.06 -9.93 -7.06
N ASP A 42 12.38 -10.00 -6.97
CA ASP A 42 13.28 -9.85 -8.10
C ASP A 42 13.03 -10.95 -9.16
N ILE A 43 13.10 -10.57 -10.44
CA ILE A 43 12.87 -11.47 -11.58
C ILE A 43 13.97 -11.25 -12.62
N GLU A 44 14.46 -12.36 -13.17
CA GLU A 44 15.26 -12.36 -14.39
C GLU A 44 14.38 -12.82 -15.55
N ALA A 45 14.43 -12.11 -16.67
CA ALA A 45 13.68 -12.45 -17.88
C ALA A 45 14.57 -12.33 -19.11
N ARG A 46 14.36 -13.17 -20.11
CA ARG A 46 15.05 -13.02 -21.39
C ARG A 46 14.40 -11.92 -22.21
N LEU A 47 15.13 -11.40 -23.19
CA LEU A 47 14.56 -10.50 -24.19
C LEU A 47 13.35 -11.12 -24.88
N GLY A 48 12.30 -10.31 -25.08
CA GLY A 48 11.08 -10.71 -25.77
C GLY A 48 10.10 -11.53 -24.93
N GLU A 49 10.44 -11.89 -23.68
CA GLU A 49 9.54 -12.60 -22.79
C GLU A 49 8.43 -11.71 -22.24
N GLU A 50 7.47 -12.34 -21.58
CA GLU A 50 6.46 -11.67 -20.77
C GLU A 50 6.82 -11.82 -19.29
N VAL A 51 6.71 -10.72 -18.54
CA VAL A 51 6.99 -10.69 -17.10
C VAL A 51 5.78 -10.14 -16.35
N VAL A 52 5.51 -10.72 -15.18
CA VAL A 52 4.50 -10.24 -14.25
C VAL A 52 5.13 -10.01 -12.88
N LEU A 53 5.25 -8.74 -12.49
CA LEU A 53 5.63 -8.34 -11.14
C LEU A 53 4.39 -8.33 -10.26
N ARG A 54 4.36 -9.21 -9.25
CA ARG A 54 3.19 -9.39 -8.40
C ARG A 54 3.14 -8.36 -7.28
N CYS A 55 1.95 -7.83 -7.03
CA CYS A 55 1.67 -7.02 -5.85
C CYS A 55 0.22 -7.26 -5.43
N GLU A 56 0.05 -7.85 -4.25
CA GLU A 56 -1.26 -8.11 -3.69
C GLU A 56 -1.35 -7.63 -2.25
N VAL A 57 -2.46 -6.98 -1.90
CA VAL A 57 -2.61 -6.23 -0.65
C VAL A 57 -3.83 -6.75 0.12
N ASP A 58 -3.62 -7.12 1.37
CA ASP A 58 -4.69 -7.37 2.35
C ASP A 58 -5.05 -6.08 3.07
N HIS A 59 -6.34 -5.93 3.41
CA HIS A 59 -6.90 -4.74 4.05
C HIS A 59 -6.59 -3.44 3.30
N LEU A 60 -6.63 -3.51 1.96
CA LEU A 60 -6.33 -2.36 1.10
C LEU A 60 -7.24 -1.18 1.44
N ALA A 61 -6.62 -0.04 1.77
CA ALA A 61 -7.34 1.19 2.11
C ALA A 61 -6.88 2.38 1.24
N GLY A 62 -5.57 2.50 0.97
CA GLY A 62 -5.02 3.52 0.08
C GLY A 62 -5.03 3.12 -1.40
N GLU A 63 -4.72 4.08 -2.27
CA GLU A 63 -4.51 3.80 -3.70
C GLU A 63 -3.17 3.08 -3.93
N VAL A 64 -3.15 2.18 -4.91
CA VAL A 64 -1.94 1.43 -5.29
C VAL A 64 -1.34 2.03 -6.57
N GLN A 65 -0.04 2.27 -6.55
CA GLN A 65 0.72 2.77 -7.68
C GLN A 65 2.03 2.00 -7.85
N TRP A 66 2.38 1.72 -9.11
CA TRP A 66 3.71 1.24 -9.46
C TRP A 66 4.63 2.38 -9.87
N THR A 67 5.91 2.26 -9.51
CA THR A 67 6.97 3.11 -10.04
C THR A 67 8.04 2.28 -10.73
N LYS A 68 8.66 2.83 -11.78
CA LYS A 68 9.87 2.33 -12.44
C LYS A 68 10.99 3.34 -12.23
N ASP A 69 12.07 2.95 -11.54
CA ASP A 69 13.18 3.84 -11.14
C ASP A 69 12.71 5.15 -10.48
N GLY A 70 11.64 5.04 -9.68
CA GLY A 70 11.01 6.17 -8.99
C GLY A 70 10.02 6.98 -9.84
N PHE A 71 9.90 6.72 -11.14
CA PHE A 71 8.89 7.35 -12.00
C PHE A 71 7.53 6.65 -11.87
N ALA A 72 6.48 7.40 -11.56
CA ALA A 72 5.12 6.89 -11.41
C ALA A 72 4.52 6.43 -12.73
N LEU A 73 4.00 5.20 -12.78
CA LEU A 73 3.37 4.61 -13.97
C LEU A 73 1.86 4.90 -14.07
N GLY A 74 1.30 5.69 -13.16
CA GLY A 74 -0.14 5.98 -13.11
C GLY A 74 -0.95 4.92 -12.34
N PHE A 75 -2.27 5.00 -12.47
CA PHE A 75 -3.24 4.23 -11.67
C PHE A 75 -4.18 3.35 -12.51
N THR A 76 -4.18 3.53 -13.83
CA THR A 76 -5.07 2.85 -14.77
C THR A 76 -4.39 1.63 -15.39
N ASN A 77 -5.20 0.68 -15.87
CA ASN A 77 -4.71 -0.51 -16.57
C ASN A 77 -3.76 -0.17 -17.73
N ASP A 78 -4.11 0.83 -18.54
CA ASP A 78 -3.26 1.31 -19.62
C ASP A 78 -2.33 2.41 -19.13
N ILE A 79 -1.03 2.27 -19.43
CA ILE A 79 0.01 3.20 -18.99
C ILE A 79 0.46 4.07 -20.17
N VAL A 80 0.16 5.37 -20.08
CA VAL A 80 0.53 6.35 -21.12
C VAL A 80 2.05 6.41 -21.26
N GLY A 81 2.55 6.27 -22.50
CA GLY A 81 3.98 6.24 -22.80
C GLY A 81 4.65 4.88 -22.65
N PHE A 82 3.95 3.87 -22.13
CA PHE A 82 4.46 2.50 -21.96
C PHE A 82 3.49 1.48 -22.57
N PRO A 83 3.38 1.39 -23.91
CA PRO A 83 2.36 0.58 -24.59
C PRO A 83 2.48 -0.93 -24.37
N ARG A 84 3.64 -1.42 -23.89
CA ARG A 84 3.87 -2.83 -23.53
C ARG A 84 3.52 -3.15 -22.07
N PHE A 85 3.24 -2.12 -21.27
CA PHE A 85 3.00 -2.24 -19.85
C PHE A 85 1.49 -2.20 -19.59
N SER A 86 1.04 -3.01 -18.66
CA SER A 86 -0.36 -3.05 -18.23
C SER A 86 -0.46 -3.30 -16.74
N LEU A 87 -1.33 -2.57 -16.04
CA LEU A 87 -1.70 -2.89 -14.68
C LEU A 87 -2.87 -3.89 -14.72
N ASN A 88 -2.63 -5.11 -14.25
CA ASN A 88 -3.66 -6.13 -14.11
C ASN A 88 -4.29 -5.98 -12.72
N GLN A 89 -5.32 -5.12 -12.63
CA GLN A 89 -5.95 -4.74 -11.36
C GLN A 89 -7.24 -5.53 -11.08
N ASN A 90 -7.35 -6.08 -9.88
CA ASN A 90 -8.62 -6.52 -9.30
C ASN A 90 -8.77 -5.92 -7.90
N HIS A 91 -9.46 -4.78 -7.83
CA HIS A 91 -9.63 -3.98 -6.62
C HIS A 91 -10.31 -4.77 -5.48
N SER A 92 -11.31 -5.59 -5.77
CA SER A 92 -12.03 -6.35 -4.74
C SER A 92 -11.19 -7.46 -4.11
N GLN A 93 -10.14 -7.91 -4.81
CA GLN A 93 -9.21 -8.93 -4.34
C GLN A 93 -7.86 -8.35 -3.90
N GLY A 94 -7.68 -7.02 -3.98
CA GLY A 94 -6.41 -6.35 -3.68
C GLY A 94 -5.28 -6.72 -4.62
N VAL A 95 -5.55 -7.11 -5.88
CA VAL A 95 -4.54 -7.53 -6.86
C VAL A 95 -4.15 -6.36 -7.75
N TYR A 96 -2.86 -6.07 -7.85
CA TYR A 96 -2.29 -4.94 -8.61
C TYR A 96 -0.99 -5.36 -9.30
N ASN A 97 -1.06 -6.40 -10.13
CA ASN A 97 0.14 -6.92 -10.79
C ASN A 97 0.54 -6.04 -11.97
N LEU A 98 1.83 -5.73 -12.12
CA LEU A 98 2.36 -5.05 -13.29
C LEU A 98 2.81 -6.10 -14.31
N ARG A 99 2.24 -6.07 -15.51
CA ARG A 99 2.59 -6.96 -16.62
C ARG A 99 3.34 -6.19 -17.71
N ILE A 100 4.43 -6.76 -18.18
CA ILE A 100 5.27 -6.22 -19.26
C ILE A 100 5.38 -7.29 -20.35
N THR A 101 4.95 -6.98 -21.57
CA THR A 101 5.09 -7.89 -22.71
C THR A 101 6.30 -7.56 -23.54
N ASN A 102 6.86 -8.57 -24.22
CA ASN A 102 7.95 -8.40 -25.19
C ASN A 102 9.09 -7.55 -24.60
N THR A 103 9.68 -8.02 -23.51
CA THR A 103 10.70 -7.30 -22.72
C THR A 103 11.87 -6.80 -23.56
N SER A 104 12.35 -5.59 -23.24
CA SER A 104 13.56 -4.99 -23.81
C SER A 104 14.56 -4.62 -22.71
N TYR A 105 15.81 -4.34 -23.06
CA TYR A 105 16.82 -3.92 -22.08
C TYR A 105 16.42 -2.67 -21.28
N ASP A 106 15.61 -1.78 -21.87
CA ASP A 106 15.10 -0.59 -21.17
C ASP A 106 14.15 -0.94 -20.02
N ASP A 107 13.60 -2.16 -19.99
CA ASP A 107 12.74 -2.62 -18.90
C ASP A 107 13.54 -3.08 -17.68
N ALA A 108 14.87 -3.26 -17.81
CA ALA A 108 15.71 -3.57 -16.66
C ALA A 108 15.78 -2.36 -15.71
N ALA A 109 15.08 -2.45 -14.58
CA ALA A 109 14.88 -1.32 -13.67
C ALA A 109 14.57 -1.79 -12.25
N SER A 110 14.52 -0.83 -11.33
CA SER A 110 14.00 -1.05 -9.98
C SER A 110 12.53 -0.65 -9.95
N TYR A 111 11.66 -1.62 -9.70
CA TYR A 111 10.22 -1.42 -9.61
C TYR A 111 9.78 -1.35 -8.15
N GLN A 112 8.75 -0.57 -7.86
CA GLN A 112 8.16 -0.51 -6.52
C GLN A 112 6.65 -0.44 -6.57
N CYS A 113 5.99 -1.34 -5.85
CA CYS A 113 4.57 -1.25 -5.56
C CYS A 113 4.36 -0.41 -4.29
N GLN A 114 3.53 0.62 -4.38
CA GLN A 114 3.31 1.59 -3.33
C GLN A 114 1.82 1.67 -3.04
N VAL A 115 1.45 1.55 -1.76
CA VAL A 115 0.10 1.82 -1.29
C VAL A 115 0.11 3.12 -0.51
N GLY A 116 -0.70 4.08 -0.93
CA GLY A 116 -0.80 5.40 -0.33
C GLY A 116 -1.37 5.38 1.10
N PRO A 117 -1.28 6.50 1.83
CA PRO A 117 -1.98 6.64 3.11
C PRO A 117 -3.49 6.65 2.90
N ALA A 118 -4.24 6.18 3.90
CA ALA A 118 -5.69 6.32 3.97
C ALA A 118 -6.12 6.60 5.42
N LYS A 119 -7.42 6.80 5.66
CA LYS A 119 -7.94 7.05 7.01
C LYS A 119 -7.49 5.90 7.94
N HIS A 120 -6.76 6.26 8.99
CA HIS A 120 -6.16 5.32 9.95
C HIS A 120 -5.19 4.29 9.36
N ASN A 121 -4.74 4.43 8.10
CA ASN A 121 -3.87 3.48 7.41
C ASN A 121 -2.57 4.15 6.97
N ARG A 122 -1.43 3.53 7.34
CA ARG A 122 -0.09 4.03 6.98
C ARG A 122 0.30 3.55 5.58
N PRO A 123 1.07 4.33 4.81
CA PRO A 123 1.55 3.89 3.51
C PRO A 123 2.50 2.70 3.65
N ILE A 124 2.45 1.77 2.70
CA ILE A 124 3.37 0.61 2.60
C ILE A 124 4.02 0.58 1.22
N ARG A 125 5.26 0.11 1.12
CA ARG A 125 6.04 0.07 -0.13
C ARG A 125 6.89 -1.20 -0.16
N ALA A 126 6.95 -1.86 -1.31
CA ALA A 126 7.82 -3.01 -1.53
C ALA A 126 8.36 -2.99 -2.97
N GLY A 127 9.62 -3.37 -3.14
CA GLY A 127 10.33 -3.24 -4.41
C GLY A 127 10.81 -4.58 -4.98
N ALA A 128 11.08 -4.58 -6.27
CA ALA A 128 11.69 -5.67 -7.01
C ALA A 128 12.62 -5.16 -8.11
N LYS A 129 13.70 -5.87 -8.37
CA LYS A 129 14.59 -5.67 -9.51
C LYS A 129 14.13 -6.55 -10.67
N LEU A 130 13.94 -5.95 -11.85
CA LEU A 130 13.84 -6.71 -13.09
C LEU A 130 15.19 -6.67 -13.80
N THR A 131 15.73 -7.85 -14.10
CA THR A 131 16.96 -8.02 -14.87
C THR A 131 16.61 -8.63 -16.21
N ILE A 132 17.15 -8.07 -17.30
CA ILE A 132 16.95 -8.59 -18.65
C ILE A 132 18.21 -9.28 -19.15
N LEU A 133 18.07 -10.57 -19.47
CA LEU A 133 19.13 -11.42 -19.99
C LEU A 133 19.10 -11.39 -21.51
N GLY A 134 20.23 -11.02 -22.11
CA GLY A 134 20.48 -11.13 -23.54
C GLY A 134 21.16 -12.44 -23.91
N GLU A 135 20.98 -12.89 -25.15
CA GLU A 135 21.86 -13.92 -25.72
C GLU A 135 23.16 -13.24 -26.17
N PHE A 136 24.27 -13.60 -25.51
CA PHE A 136 25.59 -13.36 -26.08
C PHE A 136 25.82 -14.42 -27.16
N HIS A 137 25.66 -14.04 -28.44
CA HIS A 137 26.26 -14.82 -29.51
C HIS A 137 27.78 -14.65 -29.39
N GLU A 138 28.45 -15.67 -28.88
CA GLU A 138 29.90 -15.78 -28.97
C GLU A 138 30.26 -15.83 -30.46
N VAL A 139 30.72 -14.71 -31.01
CA VAL A 139 31.23 -14.64 -32.37
C VAL A 139 32.48 -15.51 -32.38
N SER A 140 32.31 -16.76 -32.81
CA SER A 140 33.42 -17.64 -33.12
C SER A 140 34.20 -17.00 -34.26
N ALA A 141 35.40 -16.53 -33.94
CA ALA A 141 36.37 -15.99 -34.88
C ALA A 141 36.85 -17.04 -35.88
#